data_AF-A0A7C3QX51-F1
#
_entry.id   AF-A0A7C3QX51-F1
#
_cell.length_a   1.000
_cell.length_b   1.000
_cell.length_c   1.000
_cell.angle_alpha   90.00
_cell.angle_beta   90.00
_cell.angle_gamma   90.00
#
_symmetry.space_group_name_H-M   'P 1'
#
loop_
_entity.id
_entity.type
_entity.pdbx_description
1 polymer ?
#
loop_
_entity_poly.entity_id
_entity_poly.type
_entity_poly.pdbx_seq_one_letter_code
_entity_poly.pdbx_strand_id
1 'polypeptide(L)'
;MLEVYHAEMMHEALDGRVSPAALEIMIAANLKQDSIGGLLGHDEYHFDNNAFDESNRYIREQRGFVIAGLLGTGVLSTWIAFGRLTHAVQDFYAHTNYVEMWLAEKKGMRPSAQEIEPLRRDLIDSPALHSGRIYLPVDALYFVPFLQKLALALAPRDSHARMNLDSPAQGPDFEYARAAAVQRTRYEFELLEKLLTPEMFARFTDL
;
A
#
# COMPACT_ATOMS: atom_id res chain seq x y z
N MET A 1 -8.65 -9.22 8.90
CA MET A 1 -7.83 -8.41 9.83
C MET A 1 -7.02 -7.40 9.03
N LEU A 2 -6.28 -7.85 8.00
CA LEU A 2 -5.60 -7.00 7.01
C LEU A 2 -6.55 -6.02 6.31
N GLU A 3 -7.68 -6.54 5.84
CA GLU A 3 -8.71 -5.76 5.14
C GLU A 3 -9.24 -4.55 5.94
N VAL A 4 -9.19 -4.61 7.28
CA VAL A 4 -9.69 -3.52 8.12
C VAL A 4 -8.77 -2.30 8.01
N TYR A 5 -7.45 -2.51 8.01
CA TYR A 5 -6.49 -1.40 8.04
C TYR A 5 -6.38 -0.69 6.69
N HIS A 6 -6.46 -1.42 5.58
CA HIS A 6 -6.57 -0.81 4.25
C HIS A 6 -7.78 0.12 4.14
N ALA A 7 -8.95 -0.33 4.57
CA ALA A 7 -10.15 0.50 4.58
C ALA A 7 -10.01 1.72 5.50
N GLU A 8 -9.47 1.55 6.72
CA GLU A 8 -9.22 2.65 7.65
C GLU A 8 -8.26 3.70 7.06
N MET A 9 -7.18 3.28 6.40
CA MET A 9 -6.24 4.19 5.76
C MET A 9 -6.90 4.98 4.63
N MET A 10 -7.80 4.34 3.87
CA MET A 10 -8.58 4.99 2.81
C MET A 10 -9.55 6.02 3.38
N HIS A 11 -10.30 5.68 4.44
CA HIS A 11 -11.18 6.63 5.12
C HIS A 11 -10.40 7.82 5.67
N GLU A 12 -9.31 7.57 6.40
CA GLU A 12 -8.48 8.64 6.99
C GLU A 12 -7.86 9.57 5.91
N ALA A 13 -7.57 9.04 4.73
CA ALA A 13 -6.98 9.81 3.64
C ALA A 13 -8.01 10.58 2.79
N LEU A 14 -9.23 10.05 2.62
CA LEU A 14 -10.15 10.45 1.55
C LEU A 14 -11.54 10.88 2.02
N ASP A 15 -11.93 10.64 3.28
CA ASP A 15 -13.23 11.08 3.81
C ASP A 15 -13.43 12.60 3.58
N GLY A 16 -14.58 12.96 3.01
CA GLY A 16 -14.92 14.34 2.66
C GLY A 16 -14.18 14.92 1.45
N ARG A 17 -13.28 14.16 0.81
CA ARG A 17 -12.58 14.55 -0.43
C ARG A 17 -13.18 13.92 -1.69
N VAL A 18 -13.94 12.84 -1.52
CA VAL A 18 -14.71 12.16 -2.56
C VAL A 18 -16.11 11.84 -2.02
N SER A 19 -17.04 11.54 -2.91
CA SER A 19 -18.37 11.07 -2.56
C SER A 19 -18.30 9.74 -1.80
N PRO A 20 -19.24 9.45 -0.88
CA PRO A 20 -19.28 8.17 -0.20
C PRO A 20 -19.34 6.98 -1.17
N ALA A 21 -20.06 7.11 -2.29
CA ALA A 21 -20.15 6.07 -3.30
C ALA A 21 -18.80 5.81 -3.99
N ALA A 22 -18.06 6.87 -4.32
CA ALA A 22 -16.72 6.77 -4.87
C ALA A 22 -15.76 6.07 -3.90
N LEU A 23 -15.79 6.46 -2.62
CA LEU A 23 -14.91 5.89 -1.59
C LEU A 23 -15.14 4.39 -1.40
N GLU A 24 -16.39 3.95 -1.29
CA GLU A 24 -16.72 2.52 -1.13
C GLU A 24 -16.21 1.68 -2.30
N ILE A 25 -16.29 2.21 -3.52
CA ILE A 25 -15.78 1.51 -4.72
C ILE A 25 -14.25 1.44 -4.70
N MET A 26 -13.58 2.53 -4.30
CA MET A 26 -12.12 2.56 -4.16
C MET A 26 -11.65 1.58 -3.09
N ILE A 27 -12.32 1.55 -1.93
CA ILE A 27 -12.03 0.59 -0.84
C ILE A 27 -12.24 -0.84 -1.33
N ALA A 28 -13.39 -1.14 -1.96
CA ALA A 28 -13.64 -2.49 -2.47
C ALA A 28 -12.60 -2.94 -3.51
N ALA A 29 -12.12 -2.03 -4.36
CA ALA A 29 -11.08 -2.33 -5.35
C ALA A 29 -9.70 -2.51 -4.73
N ASN A 30 -9.39 -1.73 -3.69
CA ASN A 30 -8.19 -1.86 -2.87
C ASN A 30 -8.15 -3.24 -2.20
N LEU A 31 -9.15 -3.56 -1.38
CA LEU A 31 -9.26 -4.85 -0.67
C LEU A 31 -9.26 -6.07 -1.59
N LYS A 32 -9.77 -5.94 -2.82
CA LYS A 32 -9.79 -7.05 -3.78
C LYS A 32 -8.39 -7.49 -4.21
N GLN A 33 -7.36 -6.66 -4.05
CA GLN A 33 -5.98 -7.06 -4.35
C GLN A 33 -5.50 -8.18 -3.42
N ASP A 34 -5.94 -8.21 -2.15
CA ASP A 34 -5.64 -9.30 -1.19
C ASP A 34 -6.44 -10.59 -1.41
N SER A 35 -7.25 -10.68 -2.46
CA SER A 35 -7.95 -11.93 -2.76
C SER A 35 -6.94 -13.04 -3.09
N ILE A 36 -7.32 -14.32 -2.92
CA ILE A 36 -6.45 -15.47 -3.27
C ILE A 36 -5.86 -15.33 -4.68
N GLY A 37 -6.64 -14.78 -5.63
CA GLY A 37 -6.19 -14.55 -7.00
C GLY A 37 -5.15 -13.44 -7.12
N GLY A 38 -5.13 -12.45 -6.22
CA GLY A 38 -4.11 -11.39 -6.16
C GLY A 38 -2.92 -11.73 -5.26
N LEU A 39 -3.02 -12.71 -4.37
CA LEU A 39 -1.86 -13.19 -3.59
C LEU A 39 -0.97 -14.18 -4.38
N LEU A 40 -1.50 -14.81 -5.43
CA LEU A 40 -0.78 -15.83 -6.20
C LEU A 40 -0.23 -15.26 -7.50
N GLY A 41 1.08 -15.02 -7.54
CA GLY A 41 1.81 -14.62 -8.75
C GLY A 41 1.68 -13.15 -9.13
N HIS A 42 1.27 -12.30 -8.19
CA HIS A 42 1.14 -10.86 -8.37
C HIS A 42 1.97 -10.09 -7.33
N ASP A 43 3.27 -10.35 -7.31
CA ASP A 43 4.22 -9.64 -6.45
C ASP A 43 4.12 -8.11 -6.65
N GLU A 44 3.73 -7.67 -7.85
CA GLU A 44 3.56 -6.26 -8.18
C GLU A 44 2.49 -5.53 -7.36
N TYR A 45 1.50 -6.24 -6.83
CA TYR A 45 0.46 -5.64 -5.99
C TYR A 45 0.96 -5.32 -4.58
N HIS A 46 1.95 -6.08 -4.09
CA HIS A 46 2.37 -6.09 -2.69
C HIS A 46 3.83 -5.63 -2.49
N PHE A 47 4.57 -5.39 -3.58
CA PHE A 47 6.02 -5.16 -3.56
C PHE A 47 6.83 -6.37 -3.09
N ASP A 48 6.26 -7.58 -3.11
CA ASP A 48 6.94 -8.79 -2.66
C ASP A 48 8.12 -9.19 -3.55
N ASN A 49 9.01 -10.03 -3.02
CA ASN A 49 10.15 -10.60 -3.77
C ASN A 49 11.08 -9.57 -4.43
N ASN A 50 11.13 -8.34 -3.93
CA ASN A 50 11.82 -7.19 -4.51
C ASN A 50 11.33 -6.79 -5.90
N ALA A 51 10.04 -7.03 -6.22
CA ALA A 51 9.40 -6.67 -7.49
C ALA A 51 9.15 -5.15 -7.64
N PHE A 52 10.12 -4.31 -7.24
CA PHE A 52 9.97 -2.86 -7.19
C PHE A 52 9.67 -2.24 -8.55
N ASP A 53 10.31 -2.72 -9.62
CA ASP A 53 10.11 -2.18 -10.97
C ASP A 53 8.70 -2.51 -11.49
N GLU A 54 8.25 -3.73 -11.23
CA GLU A 54 6.92 -4.23 -11.57
C GLU A 54 5.84 -3.47 -10.78
N SER A 55 5.97 -3.33 -9.47
CA SER A 55 5.04 -2.57 -8.63
C SER A 55 4.99 -1.08 -9.02
N ASN A 56 6.15 -0.47 -9.28
CA ASN A 56 6.19 0.91 -9.74
C ASN A 56 5.56 1.07 -11.13
N ARG A 57 5.73 0.08 -12.02
CA ARG A 57 5.03 0.05 -13.31
C ARG A 57 3.52 -0.08 -13.10
N TYR A 58 3.08 -0.99 -12.23
CA TYR A 58 1.67 -1.19 -11.89
C TYR A 58 1.01 0.10 -11.39
N ILE A 59 1.65 0.82 -10.46
CA ILE A 59 1.19 2.12 -9.98
C ILE A 59 1.03 3.13 -11.12
N ARG A 60 2.01 3.20 -12.04
CA ARG A 60 1.94 4.10 -13.21
C ARG A 60 0.80 3.72 -14.15
N GLU A 61 0.59 2.42 -14.38
CA GLU A 61 -0.50 1.91 -15.22
C GLU A 61 -1.87 2.23 -14.62
N GLN A 62 -2.07 1.98 -13.31
CA GLN A 62 -3.31 2.34 -12.63
C GLN A 62 -3.59 3.85 -12.69
N ARG A 63 -2.55 4.70 -12.54
CA ARG A 63 -2.69 6.15 -12.74
C ARG A 63 -3.08 6.48 -14.18
N GLY A 64 -2.52 5.79 -15.17
CA GLY A 64 -2.90 5.90 -16.57
C GLY A 64 -4.37 5.52 -16.80
N PHE A 65 -4.86 4.46 -16.17
CA PHE A 65 -6.26 4.04 -16.25
C PHE A 65 -7.22 5.03 -15.59
N VAL A 66 -6.82 5.67 -14.49
CA VAL A 66 -7.58 6.79 -13.89
C VAL A 66 -7.80 7.89 -14.92
N ILE A 67 -6.72 8.37 -15.54
CA ILE A 67 -6.76 9.46 -16.52
C ILE A 67 -7.57 9.04 -17.76
N ALA A 68 -7.31 7.86 -18.31
CA ALA A 68 -8.01 7.35 -19.49
C ALA A 68 -9.51 7.13 -19.24
N GLY A 69 -9.89 6.65 -18.05
CA GLY A 69 -11.29 6.44 -17.67
C GLY A 69 -12.09 7.74 -17.61
N LEU A 70 -11.46 8.83 -17.15
CA LEU A 70 -12.08 10.16 -17.13
C LEU A 70 -12.21 10.77 -18.53
N LEU A 71 -11.34 10.40 -19.47
CA LEU A 71 -11.45 10.78 -20.88
C LEU A 71 -12.49 9.96 -21.66
N GLY A 72 -12.88 8.78 -21.15
CA GLY A 72 -13.67 7.82 -21.91
C GLY A 72 -14.62 6.97 -21.05
N THR A 73 -14.19 5.74 -20.73
CA THR A 73 -15.00 4.57 -20.30
C THR A 73 -15.90 4.76 -19.08
N GLY A 74 -15.74 5.85 -18.34
CA GLY A 74 -16.62 6.24 -17.25
C GLY A 74 -15.93 6.21 -15.89
N VAL A 75 -16.53 6.93 -14.94
CA VAL A 75 -15.94 7.21 -13.62
C VAL A 75 -15.73 5.94 -12.77
N LEU A 76 -16.56 4.90 -12.96
CA LEU A 76 -16.44 3.65 -12.22
C LEU A 76 -15.06 2.98 -12.42
N SER A 77 -14.58 2.90 -13.66
CA SER A 77 -13.26 2.33 -13.94
C SER A 77 -12.12 3.15 -13.32
N THR A 78 -12.31 4.46 -13.20
CA THR A 78 -11.36 5.38 -12.59
C THR A 78 -11.24 5.11 -11.08
N TRP A 79 -12.36 4.94 -10.37
CA TRP A 79 -12.34 4.63 -8.94
C TRP A 79 -11.72 3.27 -8.65
N ILE A 80 -12.02 2.26 -9.47
CA ILE A 80 -11.41 0.93 -9.35
C ILE A 80 -9.89 1.01 -9.52
N ALA A 81 -9.43 1.73 -10.55
CA ALA A 81 -8.00 1.92 -10.79
C ALA A 81 -7.32 2.67 -9.63
N PHE A 82 -7.97 3.68 -9.07
CA PHE A 82 -7.43 4.40 -7.92
C PHE A 82 -7.34 3.51 -6.67
N GLY A 83 -8.37 2.71 -6.37
CA GLY A 83 -8.31 1.75 -5.26
C GLY A 83 -7.18 0.73 -5.39
N ARG A 84 -6.96 0.20 -6.60
CA ARG A 84 -5.83 -0.68 -6.91
C ARG A 84 -4.48 -0.01 -6.74
N LEU A 85 -4.37 1.24 -7.19
CA LEU A 85 -3.16 2.03 -7.01
C LEU A 85 -2.85 2.24 -5.53
N THR A 86 -3.87 2.60 -4.74
CA THR A 86 -3.70 2.88 -3.30
C THR A 86 -3.30 1.63 -2.53
N HIS A 87 -3.76 0.45 -2.95
CA HIS A 87 -3.31 -0.83 -2.36
C HIS A 87 -1.79 -0.97 -2.45
N ALA A 88 -1.25 -0.92 -3.67
CA ALA A 88 0.18 -1.12 -3.89
C ALA A 88 1.05 -0.10 -3.17
N VAL A 89 0.64 1.18 -3.11
CA VAL A 89 1.41 2.19 -2.38
C VAL A 89 1.29 2.07 -0.86
N GLN A 90 0.22 1.45 -0.34
CA GLN A 90 0.08 1.14 1.08
C GLN A 90 1.00 -0.02 1.45
N ASP A 91 0.98 -1.10 0.67
CA ASP A 91 1.80 -2.29 0.89
C ASP A 91 3.29 -2.04 0.75
N PHE A 92 3.69 -1.05 -0.04
CA PHE A 92 5.08 -0.60 -0.05
C PHE A 92 5.64 -0.35 1.36
N TYR A 93 4.88 0.27 2.26
CA TYR A 93 5.36 0.53 3.63
C TYR A 93 5.17 -0.65 4.56
N ALA A 94 4.29 -1.58 4.22
CA ALA A 94 4.04 -2.77 5.02
C ALA A 94 5.05 -3.87 4.71
N HIS A 95 5.45 -4.05 3.46
CA HIS A 95 6.20 -5.23 3.00
C HIS A 95 7.65 -4.93 2.61
N THR A 96 8.09 -3.67 2.73
CA THR A 96 9.50 -3.27 2.56
C THR A 96 10.15 -2.90 3.88
N ASN A 97 11.48 -2.85 3.90
CA ASN A 97 12.24 -2.33 5.04
C ASN A 97 12.28 -0.78 5.10
N TYR A 98 11.40 -0.07 4.39
CA TYR A 98 11.39 1.40 4.36
C TYR A 98 11.29 2.02 5.76
N VAL A 99 10.37 1.52 6.59
CA VAL A 99 10.15 2.02 7.95
C VAL A 99 11.39 1.80 8.82
N GLU A 100 12.02 0.63 8.71
CA GLU A 100 13.26 0.31 9.40
C GLU A 100 14.37 1.31 9.03
N MET A 101 14.56 1.56 7.73
CA MET A 101 15.56 2.49 7.23
C MET A 101 15.30 3.92 7.72
N TRP A 102 14.05 4.38 7.67
CA TRP A 102 13.69 5.72 8.15
C TRP A 102 13.92 5.89 9.66
N LEU A 103 13.62 4.86 10.46
CA LEU A 103 13.86 4.86 11.91
C LEU A 103 15.35 4.79 12.26
N ALA A 104 16.15 4.05 11.50
CA ALA A 104 17.59 3.90 11.74
C ALA A 104 18.33 5.25 11.74
N GLU A 105 17.88 6.21 10.92
CA GLU A 105 18.46 7.56 10.86
C GLU A 105 18.19 8.42 12.09
N LYS A 106 17.18 8.05 12.91
CA LYS A 106 16.77 8.83 14.09
C LYS A 106 17.65 8.58 15.32
N LYS A 107 18.77 7.85 15.16
CA LYS A 107 19.81 7.61 16.19
C LYS A 107 19.24 7.11 17.53
N GLY A 108 18.25 6.22 17.46
CA GLY A 108 17.59 5.64 18.64
C GLY A 108 16.45 6.47 19.24
N MET A 109 16.16 7.65 18.68
CA MET A 109 14.90 8.35 18.96
C MET A 109 13.76 7.65 18.21
N ARG A 110 12.61 7.52 18.86
CA ARG A 110 11.35 7.10 18.22
C ARG A 110 10.42 8.31 18.12
N PRO A 111 10.52 9.08 17.01
CA PRO A 111 9.59 10.19 16.76
C PRO A 111 8.15 9.69 16.65
N SER A 112 7.19 10.61 16.60
CA SER A 112 5.81 10.26 16.29
C SER A 112 5.73 9.61 14.91
N ALA A 113 4.87 8.59 14.76
CA ALA A 113 4.62 7.96 13.46
C ALA A 113 4.16 8.97 12.39
N GLN A 114 3.50 10.06 12.81
CA GLN A 114 3.08 11.14 11.90
C GLN A 114 4.24 11.94 11.29
N GLU A 115 5.45 11.83 11.86
CA GLU A 115 6.65 12.49 11.33
C GLU A 115 7.31 11.72 10.19
N ILE A 116 6.86 10.50 9.89
CA ILE A 116 7.38 9.72 8.76
C ILE A 116 7.17 10.47 7.45
N GLU A 117 8.20 10.48 6.60
CA GLU A 117 8.20 11.21 5.32
C GLU A 117 8.14 10.20 4.17
N PRO A 118 6.95 9.76 3.72
CA PRO A 118 6.77 8.60 2.83
C PRO A 118 7.50 8.69 1.47
N LEU A 119 7.82 9.90 1.03
CA LEU A 119 8.33 10.17 -0.32
C LEU A 119 9.82 10.49 -0.37
N ARG A 120 10.57 10.18 0.68
CA ARG A 120 12.01 10.43 0.72
C ARG A 120 12.77 9.61 -0.32
N ARG A 121 13.27 10.32 -1.34
CA ARG A 121 13.98 9.78 -2.49
C ARG A 121 15.22 8.98 -2.11
N ASP A 122 15.99 9.47 -1.16
CA ASP A 122 17.22 8.81 -0.73
C ASP A 122 16.99 7.46 -0.03
N LEU A 123 15.80 7.26 0.55
CA LEU A 123 15.38 5.96 1.08
C LEU A 123 14.78 5.06 -0.01
N ILE A 124 13.91 5.62 -0.86
CA ILE A 124 13.24 4.89 -1.96
C ILE A 124 14.26 4.39 -2.99
N ASP A 125 15.25 5.21 -3.34
CA ASP A 125 16.25 4.91 -4.36
C ASP A 125 17.50 4.23 -3.75
N SER A 126 17.44 3.87 -2.46
CA SER A 126 18.56 3.27 -1.74
C SER A 126 18.82 1.84 -2.21
N PRO A 127 20.09 1.43 -2.41
CA PRO A 127 20.43 0.03 -2.66
C PRO A 127 20.17 -0.90 -1.46
N ALA A 128 19.89 -0.34 -0.27
CA ALA A 128 19.53 -1.10 0.92
C ALA A 128 18.02 -1.37 1.03
N LEU A 129 17.19 -0.73 0.20
CA LEU A 129 15.77 -1.00 0.15
C LEU A 129 15.53 -2.43 -0.36
N HIS A 130 14.76 -3.21 0.38
CA HIS A 130 14.36 -4.55 0.02
C HIS A 130 13.00 -4.88 0.62
N SER A 131 12.34 -5.88 0.05
CA SER A 131 11.04 -6.36 0.51
C SER A 131 11.06 -7.82 0.94
N GLY A 132 10.00 -8.18 1.66
CA GLY A 132 9.73 -9.54 2.07
C GLY A 132 9.73 -10.50 0.89
N ARG A 133 10.49 -11.60 1.02
CA ARG A 133 10.48 -12.68 0.04
C ARG A 133 9.50 -13.77 0.46
N ILE A 134 8.81 -14.32 -0.52
CA ILE A 134 7.86 -15.40 -0.31
C ILE A 134 8.61 -16.74 -0.35
N TYR A 135 8.70 -17.41 0.79
CA TYR A 135 9.30 -18.73 0.99
C TYR A 135 8.21 -19.79 1.21
N LEU A 136 7.68 -20.34 0.12
CA LEU A 136 6.77 -21.49 0.22
C LEU A 136 7.51 -22.78 0.65
N PRO A 137 6.90 -23.64 1.49
CA PRO A 137 5.56 -23.51 2.07
C PRO A 137 5.49 -22.71 3.38
N VAL A 138 6.61 -22.18 3.88
CA VAL A 138 6.69 -21.55 5.22
C VAL A 138 5.76 -20.35 5.35
N ASP A 139 5.74 -19.44 4.37
CA ASP A 139 4.83 -18.29 4.37
C ASP A 139 3.36 -18.72 4.25
N ALA A 140 3.04 -19.85 3.61
CA ALA A 140 1.67 -20.37 3.61
C ALA A 140 1.22 -20.82 5.02
N LEU A 141 2.14 -21.33 5.85
CA LEU A 141 1.83 -21.71 7.23
C LEU A 141 1.57 -20.49 8.13
N TYR A 142 2.13 -19.33 7.79
CA TYR A 142 1.95 -18.09 8.55
C TYR A 142 0.48 -17.64 8.58
N PHE A 143 -0.25 -17.83 7.48
CA PHE A 143 -1.68 -17.50 7.38
C PHE A 143 -2.60 -18.44 8.18
N VAL A 144 -2.06 -19.53 8.75
CA VAL A 144 -2.81 -20.45 9.61
C VAL A 144 -2.59 -20.02 11.08
N PRO A 145 -3.61 -19.46 11.78
CA PRO A 145 -3.40 -18.74 13.05
C PRO A 145 -2.67 -19.53 14.14
N PHE A 146 -2.91 -20.84 14.25
CA PHE A 146 -2.26 -21.68 15.26
C PHE A 146 -0.83 -22.14 14.86
N LEU A 147 -0.45 -21.99 13.59
CA LEU A 147 0.89 -22.29 13.10
C LEU A 147 1.78 -21.05 12.98
N GLN A 148 1.23 -19.85 13.14
CA GLN A 148 1.95 -18.59 12.94
C GLN A 148 3.29 -18.52 13.68
N LYS A 149 3.33 -18.92 14.96
CA LYS A 149 4.57 -18.92 15.75
C LYS A 149 5.63 -19.89 15.21
N LEU A 150 5.20 -21.06 14.72
CA LEU A 150 6.09 -22.04 14.12
C LEU A 150 6.59 -21.54 12.76
N ALA A 151 5.70 -20.99 11.94
CA ALA A 151 6.06 -20.38 10.66
C ALA A 151 7.11 -19.28 10.87
N LEU A 152 6.86 -18.35 11.80
CA LEU A 152 7.82 -17.30 12.15
C LEU A 152 9.15 -17.85 12.67
N ALA A 153 9.15 -18.93 13.46
CA ALA A 153 10.37 -19.55 13.96
C ALA A 153 11.22 -20.16 12.83
N LEU A 154 10.58 -20.74 11.82
CA LEU A 154 11.23 -21.38 10.67
C LEU A 154 11.59 -20.40 9.55
N ALA A 155 10.88 -19.29 9.44
CA ALA A 155 11.03 -18.36 8.34
C ALA A 155 12.41 -17.68 8.31
N PRO A 156 13.01 -17.49 7.12
CA PRO A 156 14.18 -16.63 6.95
C PRO A 156 13.92 -15.20 7.45
N ARG A 157 14.99 -14.46 7.80
CA ARG A 157 14.84 -13.08 8.31
C ARG A 157 14.23 -12.13 7.28
N ASP A 158 14.49 -12.37 6.01
CA ASP A 158 14.00 -11.61 4.86
C ASP A 158 12.67 -12.15 4.31
N SER A 159 11.96 -13.00 5.06
CA SER A 159 10.68 -13.53 4.60
C SER A 159 9.56 -12.51 4.71
N HIS A 160 8.55 -12.63 3.84
CA HIS A 160 7.30 -11.88 3.93
C HIS A 160 6.69 -11.96 5.32
N ALA A 161 6.55 -13.17 5.88
CA ALA A 161 6.01 -13.39 7.21
C ALA A 161 6.73 -12.64 8.34
N ARG A 162 8.03 -12.33 8.21
CA ARG A 162 8.80 -11.60 9.23
C ARG A 162 8.89 -10.10 8.98
N MET A 163 8.77 -9.68 7.72
CA MET A 163 8.93 -8.29 7.33
C MET A 163 7.60 -7.53 7.28
N ASN A 164 6.46 -8.21 7.11
CA ASN A 164 5.16 -7.54 7.02
C ASN A 164 4.85 -6.70 8.27
N LEU A 165 4.31 -5.49 8.03
CA LEU A 165 3.79 -4.55 9.02
C LEU A 165 2.30 -4.33 8.79
N ASP A 166 1.62 -5.44 8.61
CA ASP A 166 0.23 -5.55 8.15
C ASP A 166 -0.83 -5.34 9.25
N SER A 167 -0.40 -5.47 10.50
CA SER A 167 -1.28 -5.31 11.67
C SER A 167 -0.47 -4.93 12.92
N PRO A 168 -1.12 -4.37 13.95
CA PRO A 168 -0.48 -4.06 15.24
C PRO A 168 0.19 -5.27 15.90
N ALA A 169 -0.23 -6.49 15.55
CA ALA A 169 0.38 -7.73 16.06
C ALA A 169 1.84 -7.90 15.61
N GLN A 170 2.27 -7.22 14.54
CA GLN A 170 3.65 -7.21 14.05
C GLN A 170 4.58 -6.29 14.85
N GLY A 171 4.01 -5.50 15.75
CA GLY A 171 4.76 -4.65 16.68
C GLY A 171 4.64 -3.17 16.36
N PRO A 172 5.46 -2.34 17.04
CA PRO A 172 5.28 -0.88 17.07
C PRO A 172 5.54 -0.19 15.72
N ASP A 173 6.24 -0.85 14.80
CA ASP A 173 6.60 -0.27 13.52
C ASP A 173 5.39 -0.23 12.55
N PHE A 174 4.32 -0.99 12.85
CA PHE A 174 3.02 -0.92 12.18
C PHE A 174 2.47 0.50 12.09
N GLU A 175 2.56 1.29 13.17
CA GLU A 175 1.99 2.64 13.22
C GLU A 175 2.69 3.58 12.21
N TYR A 176 3.99 3.39 11.98
CA TYR A 176 4.76 4.16 11.01
C TYR A 176 4.40 3.74 9.59
N ALA A 177 4.26 2.44 9.33
CA ALA A 177 3.81 1.92 8.03
C ALA A 177 2.43 2.50 7.67
N ARG A 178 1.47 2.40 8.59
CA ARG A 178 0.12 2.96 8.44
C ARG A 178 0.15 4.47 8.20
N ALA A 179 0.91 5.23 8.99
CA ALA A 179 1.02 6.68 8.82
C ALA A 179 1.62 7.07 7.46
N ALA A 180 2.69 6.41 7.03
CA ALA A 180 3.31 6.63 5.73
C ALA A 180 2.36 6.30 4.58
N ALA A 181 1.62 5.19 4.71
CA ALA A 181 0.63 4.72 3.75
C ALA A 181 -0.56 5.69 3.61
N VAL A 182 -1.10 6.25 4.72
CA VAL A 182 -2.12 7.30 4.70
C VAL A 182 -1.60 8.55 4.00
N GLN A 183 -0.41 9.03 4.39
CA GLN A 183 0.20 10.21 3.78
C GLN A 183 0.46 10.00 2.27
N ARG A 184 0.90 8.82 1.86
CA ARG A 184 1.09 8.48 0.45
C ARG A 184 -0.23 8.41 -0.31
N THR A 185 -1.28 7.87 0.30
CA THR A 185 -2.63 7.86 -0.29
C THR A 185 -3.14 9.27 -0.54
N ARG A 186 -2.96 10.19 0.42
CA ARG A 186 -3.28 11.62 0.26
C ARG A 186 -2.49 12.27 -0.87
N TYR A 187 -1.19 11.98 -0.96
CA TYR A 187 -0.33 12.48 -2.03
C TYR A 187 -0.80 12.02 -3.41
N GLU A 188 -1.16 10.74 -3.58
CA GLU A 188 -1.64 10.23 -4.87
C GLU A 188 -2.95 10.89 -5.30
N PHE A 189 -3.85 11.18 -4.35
CA PHE A 189 -5.06 11.96 -4.61
C PHE A 189 -4.74 13.40 -5.03
N GLU A 190 -3.86 14.10 -4.30
CA GLU A 190 -3.45 15.48 -4.62
C GLU A 190 -2.69 15.58 -5.94
N LEU A 191 -1.98 14.51 -6.32
CA LEU A 191 -1.34 14.42 -7.61
C LEU A 191 -2.39 14.38 -8.73
N LEU A 192 -3.49 13.66 -8.55
CA LEU A 192 -4.60 13.67 -9.53
C LEU A 192 -5.24 15.04 -9.64
N GLU A 193 -5.46 15.75 -8.53
CA GLU A 193 -5.96 17.13 -8.54
C GLU A 193 -5.10 18.06 -9.42
N LYS A 194 -3.79 17.89 -9.39
CA LYS A 194 -2.84 18.67 -10.20
C LYS A 194 -2.78 18.23 -11.66
N LEU A 195 -3.02 16.95 -11.95
CA LEU A 195 -2.89 16.37 -13.29
C LEU A 195 -4.17 16.50 -14.11
N LEU A 196 -5.33 16.54 -13.47
CA LEU A 196 -6.63 16.57 -14.11
C LEU A 196 -7.12 18.00 -14.33
N THR A 197 -7.97 18.21 -15.34
CA THR A 197 -8.70 19.48 -15.45
C THR A 197 -9.72 19.58 -14.32
N PRO A 198 -10.18 20.79 -13.94
CA PRO A 198 -11.20 20.95 -12.91
C PRO A 198 -12.45 20.11 -13.14
N GLU A 199 -12.89 19.97 -14.39
CA GLU A 199 -14.07 19.16 -14.76
C GLU A 199 -13.82 17.66 -14.60
N MET A 200 -12.63 17.19 -14.99
CA MET A 200 -12.25 15.78 -14.80
C MET A 200 -12.11 15.45 -13.32
N PHE A 201 -11.53 16.36 -12.53
CA PHE A 201 -11.38 16.19 -11.10
C PHE A 201 -12.72 16.20 -10.37
N ALA A 202 -13.63 17.13 -10.71
CA ALA A 202 -14.98 17.15 -10.15
C ALA A 202 -15.75 15.85 -10.45
N ARG A 203 -15.60 15.30 -11.66
CA ARG A 203 -16.16 13.98 -12.01
C ARG A 203 -15.52 12.85 -11.20
N PHE A 204 -14.21 12.93 -10.93
CA PHE A 204 -13.52 11.92 -10.13
C PHE A 204 -13.95 11.95 -8.67
N THR A 205 -14.12 13.14 -8.08
CA THR A 205 -14.52 13.29 -6.68
C THR A 205 -16.01 13.03 -6.48
N ASP A 206 -16.85 13.29 -7.49
CA ASP A 206 -18.31 13.10 -7.43
C ASP A 206 -18.96 13.90 -6.27
N LEU A 207 -18.42 15.09 -6.02
CA LEU A 207 -18.89 16.06 -5.02
C LEU A 207 -19.71 17.21 -5.64
#